data_AF-C4RC74-F1
#
_entry.id   AF-C4RC74-F1
#
_cell.length_a   1.000
_cell.length_b   1.000
_cell.length_c   1.000
_cell.angle_alpha   90.00
_cell.angle_beta   90.00
_cell.angle_gamma   90.00
#
_symmetry.space_group_name_H-M   'P 1'
#
loop_
_entity.id
_entity.type
_entity.pdbx_description
1 polymer ?
#
loop_
_entity_poly.entity_id
_entity_poly.type
_entity_poly.pdbx_seq_one_letter_code
_entity_poly.pdbx_strand_id
1 'polypeptide(L)' 'MTAAPILPERHEWTVDDLGDLPKDLPYELINGRLTVPSPTAVQQDFCVRPLLAPEVGHPPGRPARHGRRAIG' A
#
# COMPACT_ATOMS: atom_id res chain seq x y z
N MET A 1 18.29 3.25 17.19
CA MET A 1 18.11 1.78 17.21
C MET A 1 16.62 1.51 17.13
N THR A 2 16.12 1.06 15.98
CA THR A 2 14.70 0.67 15.86
C THR A 2 14.63 -0.81 16.21
N ALA A 3 14.11 -1.12 17.40
CA ALA A 3 13.90 -2.50 17.81
C ALA A 3 12.82 -3.11 16.92
N ALA A 4 13.11 -4.26 16.32
CA ALA A 4 12.08 -5.02 15.62
C ALA A 4 11.05 -5.50 16.66
N PRO A 5 9.75 -5.35 16.38
CA PRO A 5 8.72 -5.89 17.26
C PRO A 5 8.92 -7.40 17.40
N ILE A 6 8.86 -7.88 18.63
CA ILE A 6 8.92 -9.32 18.92
C ILE A 6 7.56 -9.89 18.50
N LEU A 7 7.54 -10.55 17.35
CA LEU A 7 6.35 -11.21 16.84
C LEU A 7 6.20 -12.60 17.48
N PRO A 8 4.98 -13.04 17.85
CA PRO A 8 4.79 -14.38 18.37
C PRO A 8 5.20 -15.43 17.33
N GLU A 9 5.94 -16.45 17.76
CA GLU A 9 6.40 -17.51 16.86
C GLU A 9 5.22 -18.39 16.45
N ARG A 10 4.80 -18.27 15.18
CA ARG A 10 3.75 -19.08 14.56
C ARG A 10 4.32 -19.70 13.29
N HIS A 11 3.92 -20.95 13.01
CA HIS A 11 4.43 -21.71 11.86
C HIS A 11 3.97 -21.09 10.53
N GLU A 12 2.76 -20.52 10.51
CA GLU A 12 2.20 -19.78 9.39
C GLU A 12 1.23 -18.72 9.92
N TRP A 13 1.29 -17.51 9.36
CA TRP A 13 0.39 -16.40 9.66
C TRP A 13 -0.74 -16.35 8.62
N THR A 14 -1.96 -16.14 9.09
CA THR A 14 -3.13 -15.96 8.21
C THR A 14 -3.59 -14.51 8.20
N VAL A 15 -4.48 -14.18 7.25
CA VAL A 15 -5.09 -12.85 7.16
C VAL A 15 -5.93 -12.53 8.40
N ASP A 16 -6.54 -13.55 9.02
CA ASP A 16 -7.37 -13.38 10.22
C ASP A 16 -6.52 -12.93 11.42
N ASP A 17 -5.31 -13.50 11.54
CA ASP A 17 -4.36 -13.19 12.60
C ASP A 17 -3.84 -11.74 12.57
N LEU A 18 -3.96 -11.04 11.44
CA LEU A 18 -3.59 -9.62 11.35
C LEU A 18 -4.55 -8.73 12.14
N GLY A 19 -5.80 -9.17 12.36
CA GLY A 19 -6.80 -8.41 13.12
C GLY A 19 -6.44 -8.23 14.59
N ASP A 20 -5.70 -9.18 15.16
CA ASP A 20 -5.24 -9.19 16.55
C ASP A 20 -3.92 -8.44 16.78
N LEU A 21 -3.24 -8.00 15.71
CA LEU A 21 -1.98 -7.28 15.83
C LEU A 21 -2.17 -5.82 16.27
N PRO A 22 -1.18 -5.23 16.96
CA PRO A 22 -1.16 -3.79 17.24
C PRO A 22 -1.37 -2.96 15.98
N LYS A 23 -2.02 -1.80 16.06
CA LYS A 23 -2.26 -0.97 14.85
C LYS A 23 -1.16 0.04 14.54
N ASP A 24 -0.16 0.13 15.42
CA ASP A 24 0.92 1.10 15.34
C ASP A 24 2.00 0.77 14.30
N LEU A 25 1.92 -0.40 13.65
CA LEU A 25 2.94 -0.87 12.73
C LEU A 25 2.35 -1.31 11.39
N PRO A 26 3.05 -1.06 10.27
CA PRO A 26 2.59 -1.42 8.93
C PRO A 26 2.90 -2.88 8.63
N TYR A 27 2.18 -3.83 9.25
CA TYR A 27 2.41 -5.25 9.01
C TYR A 27 2.11 -5.66 7.57
N GLU A 28 2.97 -6.52 7.02
CA GLU A 28 2.78 -7.15 5.71
C GLU A 28 2.80 -8.67 5.89
N LEU A 29 1.85 -9.36 5.24
CA LEU A 29 1.79 -10.80 5.19
C LEU A 29 2.22 -11.29 3.80
N ILE A 30 3.36 -11.98 3.74
CA ILE A 30 3.95 -12.46 2.48
C ILE A 30 4.18 -13.96 2.62
N ASN A 31 3.43 -14.76 1.85
CA ASN A 31 3.54 -16.23 1.83
C ASN A 31 3.48 -16.86 3.24
N GLY A 32 2.52 -16.44 4.06
CA GLY A 32 2.37 -16.95 5.43
C GLY A 32 3.40 -16.42 6.43
N ARG A 33 4.28 -15.51 6.02
CA ARG A 33 5.27 -14.86 6.88
C ARG A 33 4.88 -13.42 7.17
N LEU A 34 4.79 -13.10 8.46
CA LEU A 34 4.58 -11.73 8.92
C LEU A 34 5.90 -10.94 8.87
N THR A 35 5.86 -9.77 8.27
CA THR A 35 6.98 -8.85 8.17
C THR A 35 6.57 -7.44 8.58
N VAL A 36 7.52 -6.69 9.16
CA VAL A 36 7.36 -5.26 9.39
C VAL A 36 8.42 -4.55 8.54
N PRO A 37 8.03 -3.88 7.45
CA PRO A 37 8.96 -3.16 6.62
C PRO A 37 9.58 -2.01 7.41
N SER A 38 10.89 -1.86 7.30
CA SER A 38 11.65 -0.76 7.89
C SER A 38 12.32 0.02 6.76
N PRO A 39 11.58 0.88 6.04
CA PRO A 39 12.11 1.58 4.87
C PRO A 39 13.28 2.48 5.27
N THR A 40 14.34 2.46 4.48
CA THR A 40 15.51 3.34 4.68
C THR A 40 15.22 4.73 4.12
N ALA A 41 15.95 5.75 4.59
CA ALA A 41 15.78 7.13 4.11
C ALA A 41 15.95 7.25 2.58
N VAL A 42 16.90 6.51 2.01
CA VAL A 42 17.10 6.44 0.55
C VAL A 42 15.88 5.81 -0.13
N GLN A 43 15.38 4.71 0.39
CA GLN A 43 14.23 4.01 -0.16
C GLN A 43 12.96 4.87 -0.10
N GLN A 44 12.78 5.66 0.96
CA GLN A 44 11.69 6.63 1.07
C GLN A 44 11.81 7.74 0.02
N ASP A 45 12.99 8.36 -0.15
CA ASP A 45 13.21 9.39 -1.16
C ASP A 45 12.94 8.87 -2.59
N PHE A 46 13.37 7.63 -2.89
CA PHE A 46 13.08 7.01 -4.17
C PHE A 46 11.60 6.67 -4.38
N CYS A 47 10.87 6.26 -3.35
CA CYS A 47 9.44 5.94 -3.46
C CYS A 47 8.54 7.19 -3.55
N VAL A 48 8.93 8.31 -2.94
CA VAL A 48 8.13 9.56 -2.98
C VAL A 48 8.12 10.20 -4.37
N ARG A 49 9.25 10.19 -5.08
CA ARG A 49 9.38 10.81 -6.42
C ARG A 49 8.36 10.29 -7.45
N PRO A 50 8.19 8.96 -7.66
CA PRO A 50 7.19 8.44 -8.57
C PRO A 50 5.76 8.58 -8.05
N LEU A 51 5.53 8.73 -6.74
CA LEU A 51 4.19 8.97 -6.18
C LEU A 51 3.65 10.37 -6.56
N LEU A 52 4.52 11.36 -6.67
CA LEU A 52 4.15 12.76 -6.97
C LEU A 52 4.08 13.06 -8.48
N ALA A 53 4.77 12.28 -9.32
CA ALA A 53 4.78 12.48 -10.77
C ALA A 53 3.39 12.38 -11.46
N PRO A 54 2.47 11.49 -11.04
CA PRO A 54 1.13 11.40 -11.60
C PRO A 54 0.30 12.68 -11.43
N GLU A 55 0.50 13.45 -10.35
CA GLU A 55 -0.26 14.69 -10.12
C GLU A 55 0.07 15.78 -11.15
N VAL A 56 1.27 15.74 -11.72
CA VAL A 56 1.73 16.70 -12.74
C VAL A 56 1.30 16.28 -14.15
N GLY A 57 1.10 14.99 -14.38
CA GLY A 57 0.82 14.42 -15.70
C GLY A 57 -0.63 13.98 -15.94
N HIS A 58 -1.52 14.03 -14.95
CA HIS A 58 -2.89 13.57 -15.11
C HIS A 58 -3.66 14.50 -16.07
N PRO A 59 -4.08 14.04 -17.26
CA PRO A 59 -4.92 14.85 -18.12
C PRO A 59 -6.25 15.12 -17.40
N PRO A 60 -6.82 16.34 -17.48
CA PRO A 60 -8.13 16.61 -16.89
C PRO A 60 -9.13 15.60 -17.43
N GLY A 61 -9.85 14.97 -16.51
CA GLY A 61 -10.75 13.84 -16.80
C GLY A 61 -11.59 14.11 -18.05
N ARG A 62 -11.56 13.15 -18.99
CA ARG A 62 -12.36 13.21 -20.22
C ARG A 62 -13.82 13.50 -19.83
N PRO A 63 -14.48 14.53 -20.37
CA PRO A 63 -15.89 14.73 -20.09
C PRO A 63 -16.64 13.47 -20.53
N ALA A 64 -17.45 12.92 -19.63
CA ALA A 64 -18.29 11.76 -19.92
C ALA A 64 -19.08 12.05 -21.20
N ARG A 65 -18.81 11.28 -22.27
CA ARG A 65 -19.62 11.35 -23.49
C ARG A 65 -21.03 10.92 -23.12
N HIS A 66 -21.89 11.89 -22.82
CA HIS A 66 -23.33 11.67 -22.76
C HIS A 66 -23.78 11.27 -24.17
N GLY A 67 -23.94 9.96 -24.37
CA GLY A 67 -24.42 9.38 -25.60
C GLY A 67 -25.88 9.81 -25.83
N ARG A 68 -26.09 10.93 -26.52
CA ARG A 68 -27.36 11.19 -27.19
C ARG A 68 -27.42 10.30 -28.42
N ARG A 69 -27.95 9.09 -28.28
CA ARG A 69 -28.56 8.38 -29.41
C ARG A 69 -29.85 9.13 -29.75
N ALA A 70 -29.77 10.02 -30.73
CA ALA A 70 -30.96 10.44 -31.47
C ALA A 70 -31.36 9.25 -32.35
N ILE A 71 -32.48 8.62 -32.00
CA ILE A 71 -33.23 7.74 -32.89
C ILE A 71 -34.07 8.67 -33.77
N GLY A 72 -33.70 8.76 -35.05
CA GLY A 72 -34.54 9.22 -36.13
C GLY A 72 -35.01 8.02 -36.95
#